data_AF-A0A849BEG0-F1
#
_entry.id   AF-A0A849BEG0-F1
#
_cell.length_a   1.000
_cell.length_b   1.000
_cell.length_c   1.000
_cell.angle_alpha   90.00
_cell.angle_beta   90.00
_cell.angle_gamma   90.00
#
_symmetry.space_group_name_H-M   'P 1'
#
loop_
_entity.id
_entity.type
_entity.pdbx_description
1 polymer ?
#
loop_
_entity_poly.entity_id
_entity_poly.type
_entity_poly.pdbx_seq_one_letter_code
_entity_poly.pdbx_strand_id
1 'polypeptide(L)'
;MDRRERVDDPEVALREAFDGLRAGIWTALPGVIQSFDAVALTCEVQPTIKIPVRKLDGTIESVALPLLVDCPVQFPSGGNCTLTFPVKPGDECLVVFASRCIDAWWQSGGVQEQAELR
;
A
#
# COMPACT_ATOMS: atom_id res chain seq x y z
N MET A 1 -14.40 34.68 22.57
CA MET A 1 -13.44 33.71 22.02
C MET A 1 -12.34 34.52 21.36
N ASP A 2 -11.15 34.50 21.95
CA ASP A 2 -10.01 35.27 21.49
C ASP A 2 -9.40 34.59 20.26
N ARG A 3 -9.15 35.36 19.20
CA ARG A 3 -8.58 34.87 17.94
C ARG A 3 -7.13 34.38 18.11
N ARG A 4 -6.46 34.78 19.20
CA ARG A 4 -5.10 34.36 19.56
C ARG A 4 -5.03 32.95 20.15
N GLU A 5 -6.10 32.46 20.78
CA GLU A 5 -6.17 31.08 21.31
C GLU A 5 -6.26 30.02 20.20
N ARG A 6 -6.52 30.42 18.95
CA ARG A 6 -6.71 29.51 17.82
C ARG A 6 -5.46 29.26 16.97
N VAL A 7 -4.38 30.01 17.20
CA VAL A 7 -3.24 30.09 16.27
C VAL A 7 -1.93 29.54 16.84
N ASP A 8 -1.79 29.38 18.17
CA ASP A 8 -0.52 28.98 18.81
C ASP A 8 -0.68 27.88 19.88
N ASP A 9 -1.61 26.94 19.71
CA ASP A 9 -1.64 25.75 20.58
C ASP A 9 -0.66 24.68 20.05
N PRO A 10 0.50 24.47 20.70
CA PRO A 10 1.47 23.48 20.24
C PRO A 10 0.90 22.05 20.23
N GLU A 11 -0.12 21.75 21.04
CA GLU A 11 -0.77 20.44 21.05
C GLU A 11 -1.57 20.20 19.76
N VAL A 12 -2.25 21.24 19.26
CA VAL A 12 -3.01 21.17 18.00
C VAL A 12 -2.06 20.96 16.82
N ALA A 13 -0.97 21.75 16.77
CA ALA A 13 0.05 21.60 15.73
C ALA A 13 0.70 20.20 15.74
N LEU A 14 1.02 19.66 16.92
CA LEU A 14 1.55 18.31 17.05
C LEU A 14 0.54 17.25 16.61
N ARG A 15 -0.74 17.40 16.97
CA ARG A 15 -1.78 16.47 16.55
C ARG A 15 -1.96 16.47 15.03
N GLU A 16 -2.01 17.64 14.40
CA GLU A 16 -2.09 17.75 12.94
C GLU A 16 -0.87 17.10 12.26
N ALA A 17 0.34 17.28 12.82
CA ALA A 17 1.54 16.63 12.31
C ALA A 17 1.47 15.09 12.42
N PHE A 18 0.99 14.55 13.55
CA PHE A 18 0.82 13.11 13.74
C PHE A 18 -0.28 12.53 12.85
N ASP A 19 -1.39 13.23 12.66
CA ASP A 19 -2.45 12.81 11.75
C ASP A 19 -1.95 12.79 10.29
N GLY A 20 -1.11 13.77 9.91
CA GLY A 20 -0.42 13.78 8.62
C GLY A 20 0.54 12.61 8.43
N LEU A 21 1.36 12.30 9.44
CA LEU A 21 2.24 11.12 9.45
C LEU A 21 1.43 9.82 9.31
N ARG A 22 0.36 9.68 10.10
CA ARG A 22 -0.51 8.50 10.08
C ARG A 22 -1.20 8.32 8.73
N ALA A 23 -1.63 9.40 8.08
CA ALA A 23 -2.24 9.36 6.76
C ALA A 23 -1.28 8.84 5.67
N GLY A 24 0.04 8.98 5.89
CA GLY A 24 1.08 8.43 5.01
C GLY A 24 1.45 6.96 5.28
N ILE A 25 0.95 6.36 6.36
CA ILE A 25 1.22 4.96 6.70
C ILE A 25 0.20 4.06 5.99
N TRP A 26 0.69 3.28 5.03
CA TRP A 26 -0.10 2.29 4.30
C TRP A 26 0.10 0.91 4.91
N THR A 27 -1.00 0.17 5.11
CA THR A 27 -0.99 -1.16 5.72
C THR A 27 -1.51 -2.22 4.75
N ALA A 28 -2.76 -2.08 4.34
CA ALA A 28 -3.37 -2.92 3.33
C ALA A 28 -4.50 -2.18 2.61
N LEU A 29 -4.76 -2.57 1.35
CA LEU A 29 -5.83 -2.02 0.53
C LEU A 29 -6.57 -3.14 -0.21
N PRO A 30 -7.90 -3.04 -0.37
CA PRO A 30 -8.61 -3.91 -1.31
C PRO A 30 -8.18 -3.59 -2.75
N GLY A 31 -8.11 -4.62 -3.58
CA GLY A 31 -7.71 -4.53 -4.97
C GLY A 31 -8.44 -5.51 -5.86
N VAL A 32 -8.43 -5.24 -7.16
CA VAL A 32 -8.92 -6.13 -8.20
C VAL A 32 -7.76 -6.53 -9.09
N ILE A 33 -7.60 -7.83 -9.30
CA ILE A 33 -6.54 -8.41 -10.13
C ILE A 33 -6.81 -8.05 -11.59
N GLN A 34 -5.82 -7.47 -12.26
CA GLN A 34 -5.85 -7.17 -13.69
C GLN A 34 -5.19 -8.29 -14.50
N SER A 35 -4.09 -8.83 -13.99
CA SER A 35 -3.35 -9.93 -14.62
C SER A 35 -2.59 -10.75 -13.57
N PHE A 36 -2.29 -12.01 -13.89
CA PHE A 36 -1.56 -12.92 -13.01
C PHE A 36 -0.61 -13.80 -13.83
N ASP A 37 0.66 -13.84 -13.43
CA ASP A 37 1.68 -14.73 -13.98
C ASP A 37 1.92 -15.89 -13.01
N ALA A 38 1.50 -17.10 -13.41
CA ALA A 38 1.65 -18.30 -12.60
C ALA A 38 3.09 -18.84 -12.54
N VAL A 39 3.97 -18.42 -13.45
CA VAL A 39 5.39 -18.82 -13.49
C VAL A 39 6.20 -17.92 -12.56
N ALA A 40 6.02 -16.60 -12.67
CA ALA A 40 6.69 -15.64 -11.80
C ALA A 40 6.03 -15.50 -10.41
N LEU A 41 4.79 -16.01 -10.25
CA LEU A 41 3.95 -15.81 -9.06
C LEU A 41 3.75 -14.33 -8.72
N THR A 42 3.54 -13.50 -9.75
CA THR A 42 3.26 -12.07 -9.62
C THR A 42 1.91 -11.71 -10.22
N CYS A 43 1.35 -10.57 -9.80
CA CYS A 43 0.13 -10.02 -10.36
C CYS A 43 0.22 -8.50 -10.53
N GLU A 44 -0.64 -8.00 -11.41
CA GLU A 44 -0.98 -6.59 -11.48
C GLU A 44 -2.32 -6.37 -10.78
N VAL A 45 -2.38 -5.42 -9.85
CA VAL A 45 -3.56 -5.17 -9.01
C VAL A 45 -3.92 -3.70 -9.04
N GLN A 46 -5.18 -3.41 -9.36
CA GLN A 46 -5.75 -2.07 -9.25
C GLN A 46 -6.36 -1.90 -7.85
N PRO A 47 -5.83 -1.02 -6.98
CA PRO A 47 -6.50 -0.71 -5.72
C PRO A 47 -7.89 -0.12 -5.96
N THR A 48 -8.88 -0.50 -5.17
CA THR A 48 -10.28 -0.09 -5.34
C THR A 48 -10.67 1.14 -4.52
N ILE A 49 -9.71 1.78 -3.84
CA ILE A 49 -9.90 2.99 -3.05
C ILE A 49 -9.39 4.22 -3.82
N LYS A 50 -10.15 5.32 -3.74
CA LYS A 50 -9.75 6.64 -4.22
C LYS A 50 -9.25 7.50 -3.06
N ILE A 51 -8.25 8.33 -3.33
CA ILE A 51 -7.71 9.29 -2.36
C ILE A 51 -8.06 10.73 -2.75
N PRO A 52 -8.36 11.60 -1.79
CA PRO A 52 -8.53 13.03 -2.05
C PRO A 52 -7.16 13.68 -2.31
N VAL A 53 -7.03 14.35 -3.45
CA VAL A 53 -5.84 15.12 -3.81
C VAL A 53 -6.24 16.58 -3.94
N ARG A 54 -5.53 17.46 -3.23
CA ARG A 54 -5.73 18.91 -3.33
C ARG A 54 -4.91 19.44 -4.51
N LYS A 55 -5.59 20.04 -5.49
CA LYS A 55 -4.96 20.65 -6.66
C LYS A 55 -4.42 22.04 -6.35
N LEU A 56 -3.57 22.55 -7.24
CA LEU A 56 -3.01 23.91 -7.19
C LEU A 56 -4.07 25.01 -7.17
N ASP A 57 -5.24 24.76 -7.76
CA ASP A 57 -6.40 25.66 -7.76
C ASP A 57 -7.21 25.64 -6.45
N GLY A 58 -6.79 24.83 -5.46
CA GLY A 58 -7.45 24.69 -4.17
C GLY A 58 -8.62 23.72 -4.14
N THR A 59 -9.00 23.12 -5.28
CA THR A 59 -10.06 22.10 -5.34
C THR A 59 -9.57 20.74 -4.81
N ILE A 60 -10.50 19.92 -4.33
CA ILE A 60 -10.23 18.55 -3.88
C ILE A 60 -10.87 17.59 -4.88
N GLU A 61 -10.06 16.72 -5.48
CA GLU A 61 -10.52 15.67 -6.39
C GLU A 61 -10.21 14.29 -5.82
N SER A 62 -11.15 13.36 -5.97
CA SER A 62 -10.95 11.95 -5.60
C SER A 62 -10.31 11.20 -6.78
N VAL A 63 -9.03 10.88 -6.64
CA VAL A 63 -8.22 10.23 -7.68
C VAL A 63 -8.05 8.74 -7.35
N ALA A 64 -8.11 7.89 -8.38
CA ALA A 64 -7.81 6.47 -8.22
C ALA A 64 -6.30 6.26 -8.00
N LEU A 65 -5.94 5.32 -7.13
CA LEU A 65 -4.55 4.91 -6.96
C LEU A 65 -4.02 4.26 -8.24
N PRO A 66 -2.72 4.36 -8.52
CA PRO A 66 -2.12 3.75 -9.70
C PRO A 66 -2.22 2.22 -9.66
N LEU A 67 -2.13 1.61 -10.83
CA LEU A 67 -1.95 0.16 -10.97
C LEU A 67 -0.66 -0.27 -10.27
N LEU A 68 -0.76 -1.25 -9.39
CA LEU A 68 0.40 -1.89 -8.77
C LEU A 68 0.85 -3.03 -9.69
N VAL A 69 2.12 -3.02 -10.06
CA VAL A 69 2.72 -3.99 -10.98
C VAL A 69 3.73 -4.87 -10.25
N ASP A 70 4.02 -6.04 -10.79
CA ASP A 70 5.02 -6.99 -10.27
C ASP A 70 4.83 -7.34 -8.78
N CYS A 71 3.58 -7.38 -8.31
CA CYS A 71 3.26 -7.66 -6.93
C CYS A 71 3.35 -9.17 -6.66
N PRO A 72 4.16 -9.64 -5.70
CA PRO A 72 4.24 -11.06 -5.38
C PRO A 72 2.93 -11.58 -4.77
N VAL A 73 2.46 -12.72 -5.26
CA VAL A 73 1.26 -13.38 -4.75
C VAL A 73 1.63 -14.39 -3.68
N GLN A 74 1.09 -14.20 -2.48
CA GLN A 74 1.30 -15.13 -1.38
C GLN A 74 0.19 -16.18 -1.35
N PHE A 75 0.59 -17.45 -1.36
CA PHE A 75 -0.28 -18.58 -1.10
C PHE A 75 0.17 -19.33 0.16
N PRO A 76 -0.75 -19.90 0.96
CA PRO A 76 -0.38 -20.76 2.06
C PRO A 76 0.46 -21.95 1.57
N SER A 77 1.68 -22.07 2.10
CA SER A 77 2.62 -23.14 1.76
C SER A 77 3.45 -23.55 2.97
N GLY A 78 3.86 -24.81 3.00
CA GLY A 78 4.67 -25.40 4.07
C GLY A 78 4.78 -26.92 3.95
N GLY A 79 5.89 -27.49 4.44
CA GLY A 79 6.09 -28.95 4.42
C GLY A 79 5.99 -29.58 3.03
N ASN A 80 6.51 -28.89 1.99
CA ASN A 80 6.41 -29.27 0.58
C ASN A 80 4.98 -29.36 0.02
N CYS A 81 4.01 -28.72 0.67
CA CYS A 81 2.65 -28.57 0.18
C CYS A 81 2.34 -27.08 -0.06
N THR A 82 1.62 -26.76 -1.13
CA THR A 82 1.18 -25.39 -1.44
C THR A 82 -0.29 -25.43 -1.85
N LEU A 83 -1.11 -24.61 -1.20
CA LEU A 83 -2.51 -24.41 -1.55
C LEU A 83 -2.63 -23.26 -2.55
N THR A 84 -2.76 -23.58 -3.84
CA THR A 84 -2.92 -22.59 -4.90
C THR A 84 -4.39 -22.40 -5.28
N PHE A 85 -4.70 -21.24 -5.86
CA PHE A 85 -6.01 -20.93 -6.41
C PHE A 85 -5.88 -20.51 -7.88
N PRO A 86 -6.87 -20.80 -8.74
CA PRO A 86 -6.85 -20.40 -10.14
C PRO A 86 -7.22 -18.91 -10.28
N VAL A 87 -6.29 -18.03 -9.93
CA VAL A 87 -6.43 -16.57 -9.96
C VAL A 87 -6.67 -16.07 -11.39
N LYS A 88 -7.62 -15.15 -11.56
CA LYS A 88 -8.00 -14.56 -12.85
C LYS A 88 -8.21 -13.05 -12.77
N PRO A 89 -8.15 -12.34 -13.91
CA PRO A 89 -8.58 -10.96 -14.00
C PRO A 89 -10.02 -10.78 -13.49
N GLY A 90 -10.24 -9.79 -12.65
CA GLY A 90 -11.52 -9.50 -12.00
C GLY A 90 -11.69 -10.09 -10.60
N ASP A 91 -10.81 -10.99 -10.17
CA ASP A 91 -10.83 -11.49 -8.79
C ASP A 91 -10.44 -10.37 -7.80
N GLU A 92 -11.10 -10.35 -6.64
CA GLU A 92 -10.77 -9.42 -5.56
C GLU A 92 -9.65 -9.97 -4.68
N CYS A 93 -8.78 -9.08 -4.20
CA CYS A 93 -7.70 -9.42 -3.29
C CYS A 93 -7.46 -8.33 -2.24
N LEU A 94 -6.66 -8.67 -1.24
CA LEU A 94 -6.12 -7.71 -0.28
C LEU A 94 -4.63 -7.52 -0.58
N VAL A 95 -4.25 -6.30 -0.95
CA VAL A 95 -2.85 -5.91 -1.10
C VAL A 95 -2.31 -5.54 0.26
N VAL A 96 -1.20 -6.15 0.68
CA VAL A 96 -0.53 -5.88 1.96
C VAL A 96 0.81 -5.22 1.69
N PHE A 97 1.06 -4.08 2.34
CA PHE A 97 2.32 -3.37 2.22
C PHE A 97 3.31 -3.86 3.28
N ALA A 98 4.53 -4.14 2.86
CA ALA A 98 5.61 -4.43 3.78
C ALA A 98 6.11 -3.13 4.42
N SER A 99 6.49 -3.20 5.69
CA SER A 99 7.07 -2.05 6.41
C SER A 99 8.43 -1.62 5.85
N ARG A 100 9.10 -2.47 5.06
CA ARG A 100 10.43 -2.26 4.47
C ARG A 100 10.46 -2.87 3.06
N CYS A 101 11.44 -2.46 2.25
CA CYS A 101 11.68 -3.07 0.93
C CYS A 101 11.92 -4.58 1.08
N ILE A 102 11.24 -5.38 0.24
CA ILE A 102 11.31 -6.84 0.27
C ILE A 102 12.03 -7.44 -0.94
N ASP A 103 12.54 -6.63 -1.86
CA ASP A 103 13.05 -7.06 -3.17
C ASP A 103 14.15 -8.13 -3.04
N ALA A 104 15.10 -7.91 -2.13
CA ALA A 104 16.18 -8.87 -1.88
C ALA A 104 15.65 -10.21 -1.34
N TRP A 105 14.65 -10.16 -0.44
CA TRP A 105 13.98 -11.35 0.08
C TRP A 105 13.16 -12.05 -1.00
N TRP A 106 12.47 -11.30 -1.85
CA TRP A 106 11.70 -11.84 -2.97
C TRP A 106 12.59 -12.58 -3.97
N GLN A 107 13.77 -12.01 -4.28
CA GLN A 107 14.71 -12.62 -5.23
C GLN A 107 15.44 -13.83 -4.65
N SER A 108 15.93 -13.73 -3.40
CA SER A 108 16.92 -14.68 -2.85
C SER A 108 16.41 -15.51 -1.68
N GLY A 109 15.23 -15.20 -1.13
CA GLY A 109 14.72 -15.80 0.11
C GLY A 109 15.61 -15.52 1.32
N GLY A 110 15.33 -16.17 2.46
CA GLY A 110 16.21 -16.10 3.64
C GLY A 110 16.29 -14.73 4.33
N VAL A 111 17.33 -14.52 5.13
CA VAL A 111 17.62 -13.22 5.78
C VAL A 111 18.40 -12.37 4.80
N GLN A 112 17.89 -11.18 4.48
CA GLN A 112 18.44 -10.30 3.46
C GLN A 112 18.66 -8.89 3.98
N GLU A 113 19.60 -8.18 3.34
CA GLU A 113 19.83 -6.77 3.59
C GLU A 113 18.69 -5.91 3.05
N GLN A 114 18.43 -4.79 3.72
CA GLN A 114 17.45 -3.82 3.25
C GLN A 114 18.01 -3.02 2.07
N ALA A 115 17.54 -3.31 0.87
CA ALA A 115 18.04 -2.67 -0.35
C ALA A 115 17.77 -1.14 -0.41
N GLU A 116 16.60 -0.71 0.08
CA GLU A 116 16.22 0.71 0.14
C GLU A 116 15.79 1.12 1.56
N LEU A 117 16.42 2.15 2.11
CA LEU A 117 16.08 2.78 3.39
C LEU A 117 14.96 3.81 3.20
N ARG A 118 13.73 3.33 3.03
CA ARG A 118 12.51 4.15 3.06
C ARG A 118 11.78 4.01 4.40
#